data_AF-A0A8T6Q169-F1
#
_entry.id   AF-A0A8T6Q169-F1
#
_cell.length_a   1.000
_cell.length_b   1.000
_cell.length_c   1.000
_cell.angle_alpha   90.00
_cell.angle_beta   90.00
_cell.angle_gamma   90.00
#
_symmetry.space_group_name_H-M   'P 1'
#
loop_
_entity.id
_entity.type
_entity.pdbx_description
1 polymer ?
#
loop_
_entity_poly.entity_id
_entity_poly.type
_entity_poly.pdbx_seq_one_letter_code
_entity_poly.pdbx_strand_id
1 'polypeptide(L)' 'DEESGLYYNRHRYYDPLQGRYITQDPIGLKGGWNFYQYPLNPVINVDPQGLVDINLYPESDLIHSVADEI' A
#
# COMPACT_ATOMS: atom_id res chain seq x y z
N ASP A 1 8.28 -12.54 -8.44
CA ASP A 1 9.15 -13.59 -8.95
C ASP A 1 8.43 -14.91 -8.69
N GLU A 2 8.35 -15.77 -9.69
CA GLU A 2 7.62 -17.05 -9.60
C GLU A 2 8.22 -17.97 -8.52
N GLU A 3 9.50 -17.81 -8.21
CA GLU A 3 10.19 -18.62 -7.19
C GLU A 3 9.75 -18.25 -5.77
N SER A 4 9.50 -16.96 -5.50
CA SER A 4 9.03 -16.45 -4.19
C SER A 4 7.52 -16.31 -4.07
N GLY A 5 6.77 -16.26 -5.19
CA GLY A 5 5.34 -15.97 -5.20
C GLY A 5 4.99 -14.50 -4.87
N LEU A 6 5.99 -13.63 -4.75
CA LEU A 6 5.85 -12.21 -4.42
C LEU A 6 5.84 -11.34 -5.67
N TYR A 7 5.07 -10.26 -5.66
CA TYR A 7 5.07 -9.26 -6.73
C TYR A 7 5.98 -8.09 -6.36
N TYR A 8 6.81 -7.65 -7.31
CA TYR A 8 7.72 -6.53 -7.11
C TYR A 8 7.13 -5.23 -7.65
N ASN A 9 6.74 -4.33 -6.75
CA ASN A 9 6.26 -2.99 -7.08
C ASN A 9 7.36 -1.99 -6.79
N ARG A 10 8.40 -1.99 -7.63
CA ARG A 10 9.57 -1.09 -7.61
C ARG A 10 10.30 -0.96 -6.28
N HIS A 11 9.70 -0.32 -5.28
CA HIS A 11 10.31 -0.10 -3.98
C HIS A 11 9.90 -1.15 -2.95
N ARG A 12 8.87 -1.96 -3.25
CA ARG A 12 8.30 -2.91 -2.28
C ARG A 12 7.95 -4.26 -2.88
N TYR A 13 7.94 -5.28 -2.03
CA TYR A 13 7.45 -6.62 -2.35
C TYR A 13 6.04 -6.81 -1.76
N TYR A 14 5.10 -7.18 -2.62
CA TYR A 14 3.70 -7.46 -2.30
C TYR A 14 3.47 -8.97 -2.21
N ASP A 15 2.84 -9.40 -1.12
CA ASP A 15 2.38 -10.77 -0.92
C ASP A 15 0.88 -10.86 -1.28
N PRO A 16 0.53 -11.55 -2.40
CA PRO A 16 -0.86 -11.70 -2.83
C PRO A 16 -1.69 -12.59 -1.92
N LEU A 17 -1.07 -13.50 -1.14
CA LEU A 17 -1.77 -14.40 -0.24
C LEU A 17 -2.24 -13.66 1.01
N GLN A 18 -1.46 -12.67 1.47
CA GLN A 18 -1.83 -11.83 2.61
C GLN A 18 -2.50 -10.51 2.22
N GLY A 19 -2.43 -10.10 0.94
CA GLY A 19 -3.01 -8.86 0.47
C GLY A 19 -2.28 -7.60 0.97
N ARG A 20 -0.96 -7.68 1.22
CA ARG A 20 -0.18 -6.58 1.82
C ARG A 20 1.27 -6.56 1.35
N TYR A 21 1.97 -5.46 1.60
CA TYR A 21 3.42 -5.42 1.47
C TYR A 21 4.11 -6.17 2.61
N ILE A 22 5.24 -6.80 2.29
CA ILE A 22 6.11 -7.48 3.28
C ILE A 22 7.31 -6.63 3.69
N THR A 23 7.57 -5.54 2.96
CA THR A 23 8.59 -4.54 3.27
C THR A 23 7.92 -3.25 3.73
N GLN A 24 8.50 -2.61 4.75
CA GLN A 24 8.01 -1.33 5.27
C GLN A 24 8.05 -0.24 4.20
N ASP A 25 7.06 0.67 4.23
CA ASP A 25 7.00 1.82 3.33
C ASP A 25 8.22 2.76 3.50
N PRO A 26 9.01 3.01 2.44
CA PRO A 26 10.15 3.93 2.50
C PRO A 26 9.75 5.39 2.77
N ILE A 27 8.51 5.81 2.45
CA ILE A 27 8.04 7.19 2.70
C ILE A 27 7.50 7.38 4.12
N GLY A 28 7.48 6.32 4.94
CA GLY A 28 7.11 6.37 6.34
C GLY A 28 5.66 6.78 6.56
N LEU A 29 5.42 7.66 7.55
CA LEU A 29 4.07 8.11 7.94
C LEU A 29 3.32 8.86 6.83
N LYS A 30 4.01 9.32 5.78
CA LYS A 30 3.35 9.90 4.60
C LYS A 30 2.53 8.87 3.83
N GLY A 31 2.89 7.58 3.93
CA GLY A 31 2.09 6.48 3.39
C GLY A 31 0.93 6.05 4.30
N GLY A 32 0.70 6.77 5.40
CA GLY A 32 -0.29 6.43 6.42
C GLY A 32 0.30 5.64 7.59
N TRP A 33 -0.56 5.30 8.54
CA TRP A 33 -0.18 4.62 9.78
C TRP A 33 0.22 3.16 9.59
N ASN A 34 -0.32 2.50 8.56
CA ASN A 34 0.01 1.12 8.25
C ASN A 34 1.14 1.06 7.21
N PHE A 35 2.37 0.88 7.68
CA PHE A 35 3.55 0.85 6.82
C PHE A 35 3.63 -0.32 5.82
N TYR A 36 2.67 -1.24 5.86
CA TYR A 36 2.64 -2.42 5.01
C TYR A 36 1.40 -2.46 4.12
N GLN A 37 0.64 -1.37 4.07
CA GLN A 37 -0.65 -1.33 3.41
C GLN A 37 -0.54 -1.40 1.89
N TYR A 38 -1.29 -2.32 1.30
CA TYR A 38 -1.66 -2.27 -0.11
C TYR A 38 -3.09 -1.70 -0.22
N PRO A 39 -3.51 -1.08 -1.34
CA PRO A 39 -4.85 -0.55 -1.47
C PRO A 39 -5.93 -1.58 -1.12
N LEU A 40 -6.85 -1.20 -0.23
CA LEU A 40 -7.94 -2.08 0.25
C LEU A 40 -8.87 -2.55 -0.86
N ASN A 41 -9.00 -1.77 -1.93
CA ASN A 41 -9.74 -2.14 -3.12
C ASN A 41 -8.82 -2.17 -4.34
N PRO A 42 -8.15 -3.31 -4.61
CA PRO A 42 -7.20 -3.45 -5.71
C PRO A 42 -7.85 -3.43 -7.10
N VAL A 43 -9.19 -3.45 -7.18
CA VAL A 43 -9.94 -3.32 -8.45
C VAL A 43 -9.98 -1.86 -8.90
N ILE A 44 -10.02 -0.93 -7.95
CA ILE A 44 -10.15 0.51 -8.21
C ILE A 44 -8.79 1.21 -8.07
N ASN A 45 -7.99 0.78 -7.08
CA ASN A 45 -6.75 1.42 -6.69
C ASN A 45 -5.57 0.46 -6.85
N VAL A 46 -4.50 0.93 -7.47
CA VAL A 46 -3.24 0.20 -7.60
C VAL A 46 -2.12 1.09 -7.09
N ASP A 47 -1.08 0.51 -6.50
CA ASP A 47 0.15 1.22 -6.15
C ASP A 47 1.33 0.72 -7.02
N PRO A 48 1.55 1.34 -8.20
CA PRO A 48 2.56 0.91 -9.15
C PRO A 48 3.99 1.15 -8.67
N GLN A 49 4.18 2.11 -7.75
CA GLN A 49 5.51 2.49 -7.27
C GLN A 49 5.84 1.90 -5.91
N GLY A 50 4.85 1.41 -5.16
CA GLY A 50 5.05 1.05 -3.76
C GLY A 50 5.29 2.27 -2.88
N LEU A 51 4.72 3.44 -3.20
CA LEU A 51 4.99 4.72 -2.52
C LEU A 51 3.77 5.66 -2.48
N VAL A 52 2.56 5.12 -2.31
CA VAL A 52 1.34 5.93 -2.22
C VAL A 52 1.40 6.86 -0.99
N ASP A 53 1.47 8.18 -1.22
CA ASP A 53 1.29 9.20 -0.19
C ASP A 53 -0.22 9.46 -0.03
N ILE A 54 -0.74 9.28 1.19
CA ILE A 54 -2.17 9.40 1.45
C ILE A 54 -2.68 10.81 1.14
N ASN A 55 -1.86 11.85 1.36
CA ASN A 55 -2.23 13.25 1.17
C ASN A 55 -2.43 13.64 -0.31
N LEU A 56 -2.05 12.77 -1.25
CA LEU A 56 -2.27 12.99 -2.68
C LEU A 56 -3.68 12.60 -3.15
N TYR A 57 -4.46 11.94 -2.29
CA TYR A 57 -5.83 11.52 -2.57
C TYR A 57 -6.83 12.37 -1.78
N PRO A 58 -8.02 12.65 -2.31
CA PRO A 58 -9.05 13.40 -1.59
C PRO A 58 -9.45 12.67 -0.30
N GLU A 59 -9.86 13.40 0.75
CA GLU A 59 -10.29 12.80 2.03
C GLU A 59 -11.46 11.80 1.88
N SER A 60 -12.24 11.92 0.80
CA SER A 60 -13.32 10.99 0.47
C SER A 60 -12.85 9.60 0.05
N ASP A 61 -11.55 9.44 -0.23
CA ASP A 61 -10.98 8.19 -0.69
C ASP A 61 -10.73 7.26 0.51
N LEU A 62 -11.11 5.98 0.39
CA LEU A 62 -11.04 4.98 1.48
C LEU A 62 -9.64 4.80 2.08
N ILE A 63 -8.62 5.26 1.37
CA ILE A 63 -7.21 5.25 1.80
C ILE A 63 -6.97 6.24 2.96
N HIS A 64 -7.72 7.36 3.01
CA HIS A 64 -7.71 8.30 4.13
C HIS A 64 -8.53 7.78 5.31
N SER A 65 -9.73 7.24 5.07
CA SER A 65 -10.68 6.91 6.15
C SER A 65 -10.17 5.81 7.10
N VAL A 66 -9.30 4.92 6.64
CA VAL A 66 -8.67 3.87 7.48
C VAL A 66 -7.39 4.33 8.17
N ALA A 67 -6.82 5.47 7.77
CA ALA A 67 -5.65 6.06 8.42
C ALA A 67 -6.06 6.86 9.68
N ASP A 68 -7.29 7.38 9.74
CA ASP A 68 -7.77 8.25 10.82
C ASP A 68 -8.67 7.55 11.87
N GLU A 69 -9.03 6.27 11.70
CA GLU A 69 -9.81 5.51 12.69
C GLU A 69 -8.92 4.82 13.74
N ILE A 70 -8.40 5.59 14.72
CA ILE A 70 -8.07 5.14 16.10
C ILE A 70 -8.47 6.22 17.10
#